data_AF-A0A4Z0Q2S3-F1
#
_entry.id   AF-A0A4Z0Q2S3-F1
#
_cell.length_a   1.000
_cell.length_b   1.000
_cell.length_c   1.000
_cell.angle_alpha   90.00
_cell.angle_beta   90.00
_cell.angle_gamma   90.00
#
_symmetry.space_group_name_H-M   'P 1'
#
loop_
_entity.id
_entity.type
_entity.pdbx_description
1 polymer ?
#
loop_
_entity_poly.entity_id
_entity_poly.type
_entity_poly.pdbx_seq_one_letter_code
_entity_poly.pdbx_strand_id
1 'polypeptide(L)'
;MRISICRSFRTSCWKGVRAGEFISAKLRVPPNFAHVKKLPICLGLILSALLAGCQRPEEAVPPSNLLPKEKMIQMLVEVHLNESRVEAARLRADSSQALFNQLQKDMLWRHEVSDSTFWQSYRYYAVHEKDLDEMYGIVLDSLAMRKVKMQTMPKQ
;
A
#
# COMPACT_ATOMS: atom_id res chain seq x y z
N MET A 1 47.55 -20.70 2.56
CA MET A 1 47.00 -19.58 3.35
C MET A 1 45.49 -19.79 3.42
N ARG A 2 44.98 -20.20 4.60
CA ARG A 2 43.55 -20.29 4.94
C ARG A 2 43.01 -18.87 5.11
N ILE A 3 41.76 -18.56 4.76
CA ILE A 3 40.61 -18.67 5.66
C ILE A 3 39.34 -18.91 4.86
N SER A 4 38.58 -19.91 5.32
CA SER A 4 37.24 -20.29 4.91
C SER A 4 36.19 -19.36 5.52
N ILE A 5 35.16 -18.97 4.77
CA ILE A 5 33.91 -18.49 5.35
C ILE A 5 32.78 -19.35 4.78
N CYS A 6 32.50 -20.45 5.48
CA CYS A 6 31.20 -21.09 5.46
C CYS A 6 30.26 -20.29 6.37
N ARG A 7 29.06 -19.97 5.89
CA ARG A 7 27.91 -19.75 6.77
C ARG A 7 26.77 -20.65 6.30
N SER A 8 26.73 -21.84 6.88
CA SER A 8 25.65 -22.80 6.70
C SER A 8 24.39 -22.28 7.39
N PHE A 9 23.33 -22.25 6.60
CA PHE A 9 21.94 -22.28 7.01
C PHE A 9 21.73 -23.37 8.09
N ARG A 10 21.22 -22.99 9.27
CA ARG A 10 20.78 -23.94 10.29
C ARG A 10 19.27 -23.75 10.48
N THR A 11 18.50 -24.53 9.75
CA THR A 11 17.12 -24.87 10.09
C THR A 11 17.16 -25.88 11.24
N SER A 12 16.80 -25.46 12.46
CA SER A 12 16.61 -26.40 13.56
C SER A 12 15.15 -26.84 13.63
N CYS A 13 14.98 -28.07 13.17
CA CYS A 13 13.86 -28.99 13.34
C CYS A 13 13.27 -28.95 14.76
N TRP A 14 11.96 -28.70 14.86
CA TRP A 14 11.20 -28.94 16.08
C TRP A 14 11.01 -30.46 16.26
N LYS A 15 11.61 -31.02 17.31
CA LYS A 15 11.20 -32.30 17.89
C LYS A 15 11.07 -32.10 19.40
N GLY A 16 9.85 -32.29 19.90
CA GLY A 16 9.53 -32.20 21.31
C GLY A 16 9.92 -33.46 22.10
N VAL A 17 9.83 -33.35 23.42
CA VAL A 17 9.60 -34.37 24.47
C VAL A 17 9.48 -33.56 25.78
N ARG A 18 8.29 -33.57 26.42
CA ARG A 18 7.95 -34.29 27.67
C ARG A 18 8.81 -33.83 28.86
N ALA A 19 8.27 -32.99 29.75
CA ALA A 19 7.47 -33.33 30.94
C ALA A 19 8.33 -33.64 32.17
N GLY A 20 8.08 -32.90 33.26
CA GLY A 20 8.75 -33.01 34.56
C GLY A 20 10.16 -32.41 34.51
N GLU A 21 10.63 -31.56 35.41
CA GLU A 21 10.26 -31.26 36.79
C GLU A 21 10.84 -29.89 37.16
N PHE A 22 10.50 -29.40 38.36
CA PHE A 22 11.15 -28.31 39.09
C PHE A 22 11.05 -26.91 38.49
N ILE A 23 10.07 -26.12 38.95
CA ILE A 23 10.34 -25.10 39.98
C ILE A 23 9.07 -24.94 40.84
N SER A 24 9.18 -25.41 42.08
CA SER A 24 8.30 -25.02 43.17
C SER A 24 8.62 -23.57 43.52
N ALA A 25 7.85 -22.62 42.98
CA ALA A 25 7.84 -21.24 43.44
C ALA A 25 6.44 -20.96 43.99
N LYS A 26 6.35 -20.87 45.32
CA LYS A 26 5.14 -20.44 46.03
C LYS A 26 4.68 -19.07 45.52
N LEU A 27 3.71 -19.03 44.61
CA LEU A 27 2.86 -17.86 44.45
C LEU A 27 1.93 -17.78 45.66
N ARG A 28 2.39 -17.05 46.69
CA ARG A 28 1.51 -16.52 47.72
C ARG A 28 0.71 -15.38 47.10
N VAL A 29 -0.53 -15.67 46.71
CA VAL A 29 -1.51 -14.63 46.35
C VAL A 29 -2.00 -13.98 47.65
N PRO A 30 -1.79 -12.67 47.88
CA PRO A 30 -2.44 -12.00 49.00
C PRO A 30 -3.93 -11.81 48.67
N PRO A 31 -4.86 -12.19 49.57
CA PRO A 31 -6.25 -11.82 49.44
C PRO A 31 -6.41 -10.46 50.10
N ASN A 32 -6.37 -9.38 49.33
CA ASN A 32 -6.93 -8.11 49.78
C ASN A 32 -7.59 -7.40 48.61
N PHE A 33 -8.88 -7.68 48.50
CA PHE A 33 -9.87 -6.97 47.73
C PHE A 33 -10.06 -5.59 48.36
N ALA A 34 -9.17 -4.64 48.03
CA ALA A 34 -9.31 -3.24 48.42
C ALA A 34 -9.61 -2.41 47.18
N HIS A 35 -10.90 -2.19 47.00
CA HIS A 35 -11.54 -1.10 46.26
C HIS A 35 -10.59 -0.19 45.43
N VAL A 36 -10.44 -0.48 44.13
CA VAL A 36 -9.86 0.45 43.14
C VAL A 36 -10.85 1.59 42.86
N LYS A 37 -11.06 2.47 43.86
CA LYS A 37 -11.51 3.84 43.62
C LYS A 37 -10.24 4.65 43.36
N LYS A 38 -10.18 5.37 42.24
CA LYS A 38 -9.08 6.21 41.74
C LYS A 38 -8.18 5.55 40.68
N LEU A 39 -8.77 5.13 39.56
CA LEU A 39 -8.05 5.13 38.28
C LEU A 39 -8.90 5.75 37.14
N PRO A 40 -9.08 7.09 37.07
CA PRO A 40 -9.79 7.67 35.92
C PRO A 40 -9.11 8.93 35.35
N ILE A 41 -7.78 9.04 35.37
CA ILE A 41 -7.10 10.25 34.86
C ILE A 41 -6.11 9.93 33.74
N CYS A 42 -5.30 8.86 33.87
CA CYS A 42 -4.31 8.52 32.84
C CYS A 42 -4.94 7.96 31.54
N LEU A 43 -6.06 7.24 31.63
CA LEU A 43 -6.77 6.71 30.45
C LEU A 43 -7.44 7.83 29.64
N GLY A 44 -7.94 8.88 30.33
CA GLY A 44 -8.49 10.06 29.68
C GLY A 44 -7.43 10.91 28.97
N LEU A 45 -6.23 11.00 29.53
CA LEU A 45 -5.11 11.74 28.93
C LEU A 45 -4.60 11.07 27.63
N ILE A 46 -4.55 9.74 27.61
CA ILE A 46 -4.18 8.96 26.42
C ILE A 46 -5.27 9.10 25.33
N LEU A 47 -6.55 9.05 25.71
CA LEU A 47 -7.67 9.23 24.76
C LEU A 47 -7.73 10.66 24.19
N SER A 48 -7.40 11.68 24.99
CA SER A 48 -7.35 13.09 24.55
C SER A 48 -6.19 13.37 23.59
N ALA A 49 -5.07 12.63 23.69
CA ALA A 49 -3.94 12.78 22.77
C ALA A 49 -4.25 12.21 21.36
N LEU A 50 -5.16 11.24 21.24
CA LEU A 50 -5.55 10.68 19.93
C LEU A 50 -6.41 11.65 19.10
N LEU A 51 -7.10 12.61 19.73
CA LEU A 51 -8.02 13.54 19.04
C LEU A 51 -7.32 14.78 18.46
N ALA A 52 -6.07 15.06 18.84
CA ALA A 52 -5.31 16.22 18.35
C ALA A 52 -4.63 15.99 16.98
N GLY A 53 -4.76 14.80 16.38
CA GLY A 53 -4.10 14.43 15.13
C GLY A 53 -4.80 14.90 13.84
N CYS A 54 -5.91 15.62 13.91
CA CYS A 54 -6.56 16.17 12.72
C CYS A 54 -5.76 17.35 12.17
N GLN A 55 -4.71 17.07 11.40
CA GLN A 55 -4.13 18.04 10.48
C GLN A 55 -5.22 18.40 9.46
N ARG A 56 -5.62 19.68 9.43
CA ARG A 56 -6.44 20.20 8.32
C ARG A 56 -5.71 19.90 7.01
N PRO A 57 -6.44 19.52 5.93
CA PRO A 57 -5.81 19.41 4.62
C PRO A 57 -5.24 20.78 4.29
N GLU A 58 -3.92 20.88 4.38
CA GLU A 58 -3.15 21.99 3.85
C GLU A 58 -3.54 22.12 2.39
N GLU A 59 -3.97 23.31 1.97
CA GLU A 59 -4.26 23.59 0.56
C GLU A 59 -3.03 23.18 -0.24
N ALA A 60 -3.19 22.13 -1.06
CA ALA A 60 -2.06 21.54 -1.76
C ALA A 60 -1.48 22.60 -2.71
N VAL A 61 -0.23 22.99 -2.48
CA VAL A 61 0.48 23.90 -3.38
C VAL A 61 0.75 23.17 -4.69
N PRO A 62 0.41 23.74 -5.87
CA PRO A 62 0.65 23.09 -7.13
C PRO A 62 2.16 22.89 -7.37
N PRO A 63 2.61 21.69 -7.74
CA PRO A 63 4.01 21.46 -8.09
C PRO A 63 4.37 22.23 -9.37
N SER A 64 5.65 22.60 -9.52
CA SER A 64 6.12 23.37 -10.68
C SER A 64 5.91 22.67 -12.02
N ASN A 65 5.91 21.34 -12.02
CA ASN A 65 5.67 20.50 -13.19
C ASN A 65 4.34 19.74 -13.05
N LEU A 66 3.24 20.44 -12.81
CA LEU A 66 1.93 19.80 -12.72
C LEU A 66 1.48 19.27 -14.09
N LEU A 67 1.13 17.99 -14.16
CA LEU A 67 0.55 17.39 -15.37
C LEU A 67 -0.86 17.91 -15.61
N PRO A 68 -1.24 18.28 -16.84
CA PRO A 68 -2.62 18.61 -17.17
C PRO A 68 -3.59 17.47 -16.84
N LYS A 69 -4.83 17.81 -16.44
CA LYS A 69 -5.87 16.85 -16.03
C LYS A 69 -6.09 15.78 -17.10
N GLU A 70 -6.21 16.17 -18.36
CA GLU A 70 -6.45 15.27 -19.49
C GLU A 70 -5.32 14.26 -19.68
N LYS A 71 -4.07 14.72 -19.53
CA LYS A 71 -2.88 13.86 -19.64
C LYS A 71 -2.82 12.88 -18.47
N MET A 72 -3.14 13.33 -17.26
CA MET A 72 -3.25 12.45 -16.09
C MET A 72 -4.31 11.37 -16.28
N ILE A 73 -5.52 11.73 -16.75
CA ILE A 73 -6.60 10.76 -17.04
C ILE A 73 -6.14 9.69 -18.03
N GLN A 74 -5.49 10.09 -19.13
CA GLN A 74 -4.98 9.14 -20.13
C GLN A 74 -3.94 8.18 -19.53
N MET A 75 -3.04 8.70 -18.70
CA MET A 75 -2.03 7.91 -18.01
C MET A 75 -2.66 6.94 -16.99
N LEU A 76 -3.67 7.37 -16.22
CA LEU A 76 -4.39 6.50 -15.28
C LEU A 76 -5.15 5.36 -15.99
N VAL A 77 -5.78 5.64 -17.13
CA VAL A 77 -6.37 4.59 -17.98
C VAL A 77 -5.30 3.57 -18.38
N GLU A 78 -4.11 4.03 -18.75
CA GLU A 78 -3.01 3.15 -19.16
C GLU A 78 -2.45 2.31 -18.01
N VAL A 79 -2.36 2.87 -16.80
CA VAL A 79 -1.97 2.13 -15.58
C VAL A 79 -2.91 0.94 -15.38
N HIS A 80 -4.23 1.14 -15.40
CA HIS A 80 -5.19 0.06 -15.23
C HIS A 80 -5.15 -0.98 -16.36
N LEU A 81 -4.86 -0.56 -17.59
CA LEU A 81 -4.65 -1.48 -18.69
C LEU A 81 -3.37 -2.31 -18.51
N ASN A 82 -2.30 -1.71 -17.99
CA ASN A 82 -1.06 -2.42 -17.67
C ASN A 82 -1.25 -3.41 -16.52
N GLU A 83 -1.99 -3.04 -15.48
CA GLU A 83 -2.40 -3.96 -14.40
C GLU A 83 -3.18 -5.16 -14.96
N SER A 84 -4.18 -4.89 -15.80
CA SER A 84 -4.99 -5.94 -16.44
C SER A 84 -4.14 -6.87 -17.32
N ARG A 85 -3.13 -6.34 -18.02
CA ARG A 85 -2.19 -7.14 -18.83
C ARG A 85 -1.31 -8.04 -17.97
N VAL A 86 -0.80 -7.51 -16.85
CA VAL A 86 0.02 -8.27 -15.90
C VAL A 86 -0.81 -9.38 -15.28
N GLU A 87 -2.04 -9.09 -14.87
CA GLU A 87 -2.97 -10.08 -14.33
C GLU A 87 -3.30 -11.17 -15.36
N ALA A 88 -3.60 -10.77 -16.61
CA ALA A 88 -3.90 -11.69 -17.69
C ALA A 88 -2.72 -12.62 -18.05
N ALA A 89 -1.48 -12.19 -17.80
CA ALA A 89 -0.29 -13.00 -18.04
C ALA A 89 -0.12 -14.18 -17.07
N ARG A 90 -0.84 -14.20 -15.93
CA ARG A 90 -0.84 -15.28 -14.93
C ARG A 90 0.57 -15.69 -14.47
N LEU A 91 1.46 -14.71 -14.31
CA LEU A 91 2.84 -14.93 -13.88
C LEU A 91 2.92 -15.09 -12.36
N ARG A 92 4.06 -15.60 -11.87
CA ARG A 92 4.39 -15.57 -10.42
C ARG A 92 4.53 -14.12 -9.94
N ALA A 93 4.39 -13.89 -8.64
CA ALA A 93 4.42 -12.54 -8.04
C ALA A 93 5.66 -11.73 -8.46
N ASP A 94 6.87 -12.29 -8.31
CA ASP A 94 8.12 -11.61 -8.65
C ASP A 94 8.18 -11.22 -10.15
N SER A 95 7.76 -12.14 -11.02
CA SER A 95 7.72 -11.92 -12.47
C SER A 95 6.63 -10.91 -12.88
N SER A 96 5.49 -10.93 -12.20
CA SER A 96 4.40 -9.98 -12.40
C SER A 96 4.84 -8.57 -12.02
N GLN A 97 5.54 -8.42 -10.89
CA GLN A 97 6.10 -7.15 -10.45
C GLN A 97 7.16 -6.63 -11.45
N ALA A 98 8.04 -7.50 -11.93
CA ALA A 98 9.04 -7.12 -12.93
C ALA A 98 8.37 -6.64 -14.24
N LEU A 99 7.34 -7.36 -14.70
CA LEU A 99 6.58 -6.97 -15.89
C LEU A 99 5.86 -5.62 -15.69
N PHE A 100 5.18 -5.43 -14.56
CA PHE A 100 4.51 -4.17 -14.25
C PHE A 100 5.49 -2.99 -14.23
N ASN A 101 6.65 -3.15 -13.59
CA ASN A 101 7.69 -2.12 -13.55
C ASN A 101 8.21 -1.75 -14.94
N GLN A 102 8.33 -2.74 -15.84
CA GLN A 102 8.70 -2.49 -17.23
C GLN A 102 7.62 -1.70 -17.96
N LEU A 103 6.36 -2.15 -17.89
CA LEU A 103 5.22 -1.47 -18.52
C LEU A 103 5.04 -0.03 -18.03
N GLN A 104 5.27 0.20 -16.73
CA GLN A 104 5.19 1.54 -16.14
C GLN A 104 6.31 2.46 -16.67
N LYS A 105 7.54 1.95 -16.80
CA LYS A 105 8.64 2.71 -17.41
C LYS A 105 8.35 3.04 -18.87
N ASP A 106 7.85 2.06 -19.62
CA ASP A 106 7.50 2.24 -21.03
C ASP A 106 6.36 3.25 -21.20
N MET A 107 5.35 3.21 -20.32
CA MET A 107 4.29 4.21 -20.27
C MET A 107 4.85 5.61 -20.02
N LEU A 108 5.62 5.81 -18.94
CA LEU A 108 6.19 7.10 -18.59
C LEU A 108 7.07 7.67 -19.73
N TRP A 109 7.85 6.80 -20.37
CA TRP A 109 8.65 7.14 -21.54
C TRP A 109 7.79 7.61 -22.72
N ARG A 110 6.74 6.86 -23.08
CA ARG A 110 5.85 7.21 -24.21
C ARG A 110 5.09 8.51 -24.00
N HIS A 111 4.80 8.87 -22.76
CA HIS A 111 4.14 10.13 -22.42
C HIS A 111 5.12 11.29 -22.18
N GLU A 112 6.44 11.06 -22.26
CA GLU A 112 7.48 12.05 -21.97
C GLU A 112 7.32 12.65 -20.55
N VAL A 113 7.01 11.80 -19.57
CA VAL A 113 6.78 12.20 -18.18
C VAL A 113 7.80 11.54 -17.28
N SER A 114 8.41 12.32 -16.38
CA SER A 114 9.28 11.76 -15.35
C SER A 114 8.46 11.10 -14.23
N ASP A 115 9.02 10.07 -13.58
CA ASP A 115 8.36 9.36 -12.49
C ASP A 115 7.95 10.31 -11.35
N SER A 116 8.84 11.25 -10.96
CA SER A 116 8.54 12.22 -9.91
C SER A 116 7.42 13.18 -10.29
N THR A 117 7.39 13.66 -11.53
CA THR A 117 6.33 14.52 -12.08
C THR A 117 4.96 13.83 -11.99
N PHE A 118 4.89 12.55 -12.38
CA PHE A 118 3.67 11.76 -12.30
C PHE A 118 3.17 11.64 -10.86
N TRP A 119 4.01 11.19 -9.93
CA TRP A 119 3.62 11.00 -8.52
C TRP A 119 3.26 12.30 -7.81
N GLN A 120 3.97 13.39 -8.08
CA GLN A 120 3.66 14.70 -7.52
C GLN A 120 2.30 15.20 -8.01
N SER A 121 2.04 15.09 -9.30
CA SER A 121 0.76 15.47 -9.90
C SER A 121 -0.39 14.60 -9.37
N TYR A 122 -0.17 13.29 -9.27
CA TYR A 122 -1.14 12.36 -8.70
C TYR A 122 -1.51 12.75 -7.26
N ARG A 123 -0.50 13.00 -6.42
CA ARG A 123 -0.72 13.42 -5.03
C ARG A 123 -1.45 14.75 -4.93
N TYR A 124 -1.11 15.70 -5.81
CA TYR A 124 -1.79 16.99 -5.85
C TYR A 124 -3.30 16.80 -6.12
N TYR A 125 -3.66 16.06 -7.17
CA TYR A 125 -5.06 15.80 -7.51
C TYR A 125 -5.80 14.97 -6.47
N ALA A 126 -5.10 14.09 -5.73
CA ALA A 126 -5.70 13.28 -4.67
C ALA A 126 -6.20 14.09 -3.48
N VAL A 127 -5.64 15.29 -3.24
CA VAL A 127 -5.94 16.13 -2.08
C VAL A 127 -6.71 17.40 -2.50
N HIS A 128 -6.39 17.95 -3.66
CA HIS A 128 -6.94 19.22 -4.13
C HIS A 128 -8.37 19.04 -4.64
N GLU A 129 -9.34 19.68 -3.96
CA GLU A 129 -10.74 19.83 -4.38
C GLU A 129 -11.48 18.55 -4.83
N LYS A 130 -10.95 17.36 -4.50
CA LYS A 130 -11.41 16.06 -5.03
C LYS A 130 -11.31 15.94 -6.56
N ASP A 131 -10.35 16.65 -7.16
CA ASP A 131 -10.07 16.58 -8.59
C ASP A 131 -9.83 15.14 -9.07
N LEU A 132 -9.14 14.33 -8.26
CA LEU A 132 -8.87 12.93 -8.60
C LEU A 132 -10.16 12.09 -8.68
N ASP A 133 -11.17 12.36 -7.85
CA ASP A 133 -12.44 11.64 -7.88
C ASP A 133 -13.20 11.91 -9.19
N GLU A 134 -13.23 13.17 -9.63
CA GLU A 134 -13.82 13.55 -10.91
C GLU A 134 -13.08 12.89 -12.08
N MET A 135 -11.75 12.95 -12.08
CA MET A 135 -10.92 12.29 -13.09
C MET A 135 -11.18 10.78 -13.13
N TYR A 136 -11.32 10.13 -11.98
CA TYR A 136 -11.58 8.69 -11.91
C TYR A 136 -12.93 8.32 -12.51
N GLY A 137 -13.95 9.18 -12.41
CA GLY A 137 -15.22 8.99 -13.14
C GLY A 137 -14.99 8.82 -14.65
N ILE A 138 -14.19 9.71 -15.23
CA ILE A 138 -13.85 9.69 -16.67
C ILE A 138 -12.99 8.45 -17.03
N VAL A 139 -12.08 8.05 -16.14
CA VAL A 139 -11.27 6.83 -16.31
C VAL A 139 -12.17 5.60 -16.40
N LEU A 140 -13.14 5.47 -15.49
CA LEU A 140 -14.08 4.35 -15.47
C LEU A 140 -14.96 4.32 -16.72
N ASP A 141 -15.48 5.46 -17.15
CA ASP A 141 -16.27 5.58 -18.39
C ASP A 141 -15.44 5.17 -19.62
N SER A 142 -14.18 5.61 -19.67
CA SER A 142 -13.25 5.25 -20.74
C SER A 142 -12.99 3.74 -20.82
N LEU A 143 -12.83 3.09 -19.67
CA LEU A 143 -12.64 1.64 -19.58
C LEU A 143 -13.92 0.88 -19.95
N ALA A 144 -15.08 1.36 -19.50
CA ALA A 144 -16.39 0.78 -19.84
C ALA A 144 -16.66 0.84 -21.34
N MET A 145 -16.41 1.99 -21.98
CA MET A 145 -16.56 2.14 -23.43
C MET A 145 -15.63 1.21 -24.21
N ARG A 146 -14.37 1.05 -23.77
CA ARG A 146 -13.44 0.08 -24.38
C ARG A 146 -13.93 -1.35 -24.25
N LYS A 147 -14.50 -1.72 -23.09
CA LYS A 147 -15.08 -3.04 -22.86
C LYS A 147 -16.25 -3.31 -23.80
N VAL A 148 -17.19 -2.38 -23.94
CA VAL A 148 -18.33 -2.50 -24.87
C VAL A 148 -17.85 -2.63 -26.32
N LYS A 149 -16.85 -1.83 -26.71
CA LYS A 149 -16.25 -1.92 -28.05
C LYS A 149 -15.67 -3.31 -28.33
N MET A 150 -14.97 -3.91 -27.36
CA MET A 150 -14.43 -5.27 -27.52
C MET A 150 -15.52 -6.35 -27.62
N GLN A 151 -16.68 -6.16 -26.96
CA GLN A 151 -17.78 -7.13 -26.99
C GLN A 151 -18.63 -7.05 -28.26
N THR A 152 -18.73 -5.86 -28.85
CA THR A 152 -19.53 -5.59 -30.06
C THR A 152 -18.77 -5.84 -31.36
N MET A 153 -17.44 -5.93 -31.31
CA MET A 153 -16.63 -6.29 -32.47
C MET A 153 -16.90 -7.74 -32.89
N PRO A 154 -17.18 -8.01 -34.18
CA PRO A 154 -17.33 -9.37 -34.66
C PRO A 154 -16.01 -10.11 -34.45
N LYS A 155 -16.09 -11.30 -33.85
CA LYS A 155 -14.92 -12.19 -33.74
C LYS A 155 -14.55 -12.63 -35.16
N GLN A 156 -13.39 -12.18 -35.62
CA GLN A 156 -12.80 -12.58 -36.88
C GLN A 156 -12.16 -13.97 -36.76
#